data_AF-A0A351BCL0-F1
#
_entry.id   AF-A0A351BCL0-F1
#
_cell.length_a   1.000
_cell.length_b   1.000
_cell.length_c   1.000
_cell.angle_alpha   90.00
_cell.angle_beta   90.00
_cell.angle_gamma   90.00
#
_symmetry.space_group_name_H-M   'P 1'
#
loop_
_entity.id
_entity.type
_entity.pdbx_description
1 polymer ?
#
loop_
_entity_poly.entity_id
_entity_poly.type
_entity_poly.pdbx_seq_one_letter_code
_entity_poly.pdbx_strand_id
1 'polypeptide(L)'
;NVTPGYHCAGKDIVSGRGVYCLNVGGVQIDEAVAEAFLEALEPAGVQAALLAAQQREADQEAALAQWQLAVERARYEAEKAERRYRAVEPENRLVARGLESEWEQRLREVDQARAELTRRQQQRPAALTAGEQQALRALGQDLKRVWFAPTTTPRDQKELLRSLVEEVIIAVFRDDYRAHLTLRWRGGRLTELDVHLPRSRPATVRTDEETLALLRRLAARHPDDVIAGILNRQGRTTARGLPFTANLVGNTRRQWHIPRYEPPAHPPVGELLSIKQAAVVLNMAPSTLHRWVNDGFVVGEQVTPGAPWQIRLSDALVQQFVEGAPEGYVVMQEATKRLGVSRQTVLQRVKRGELEAVHVCQGRRKGLRIRVIEDTPDLFSHTS
;
A
#
# COMPACT_ATOMS: atom_id res chain seq x y z
N ASN A 1 5.13 15.38 10.06
CA ASN A 1 6.02 14.20 10.16
C ASN A 1 5.86 13.33 8.95
N VAL A 2 6.69 13.55 7.93
CA VAL A 2 6.77 12.68 6.76
C VAL A 2 7.90 11.69 7.06
N THR A 3 7.56 10.43 7.28
CA THR A 3 8.56 9.36 7.46
C THR A 3 9.28 9.13 6.12
N PRO A 4 10.62 9.07 6.09
CA PRO A 4 11.37 8.87 4.85
C PRO A 4 11.05 7.50 4.24
N GLY A 5 11.01 7.44 2.91
CA GLY A 5 10.79 6.22 2.15
C GLY A 5 11.61 6.23 0.86
N TYR A 6 12.34 5.16 0.62
CA TYR A 6 13.15 4.97 -0.58
C TYR A 6 12.37 4.17 -1.60
N HIS A 7 12.30 4.72 -2.82
CA HIS A 7 11.63 4.09 -3.93
C HIS A 7 12.55 4.02 -5.15
N CYS A 8 12.52 2.88 -5.81
CA CYS A 8 13.16 2.69 -7.09
C CYS A 8 12.49 3.58 -8.14
N ALA A 9 13.26 4.47 -8.77
CA ALA A 9 12.80 5.31 -9.89
C ALA A 9 12.68 4.54 -11.23
N GLY A 10 12.95 3.23 -11.22
CA GLY A 10 12.93 2.34 -12.37
C GLY A 10 11.56 2.30 -13.04
N LYS A 11 11.52 2.87 -14.24
CA LYS A 11 10.38 2.87 -15.17
C LYS A 11 10.15 1.47 -15.73
N ASP A 12 8.99 0.91 -15.44
CA ASP A 12 8.08 0.36 -16.45
C ASP A 12 6.66 0.76 -16.06
N ILE A 13 5.98 1.51 -16.93
CA ILE A 13 4.56 1.82 -16.75
C ILE A 13 3.79 0.55 -17.11
N VAL A 14 3.64 -0.36 -16.15
CA VAL A 14 2.74 -1.49 -16.31
C VAL A 14 1.32 -0.99 -16.05
N SER A 15 0.48 -0.95 -17.08
CA SER A 15 -0.96 -0.64 -16.97
C SER A 15 -1.30 0.79 -16.48
N GLY A 16 -0.52 1.81 -16.87
CA GLY A 16 -0.85 3.21 -16.59
C GLY A 16 -0.78 3.63 -15.11
N ARG A 17 -0.18 2.80 -14.24
CA ARG A 17 0.11 3.14 -12.84
C ARG A 17 1.61 2.98 -12.60
N GLY A 18 2.24 4.00 -12.03
CA GLY A 18 3.64 3.92 -11.60
C GLY A 18 3.76 2.95 -10.43
N VAL A 19 4.06 1.69 -10.70
CA VAL A 19 4.40 0.71 -9.67
C VAL A 19 5.90 0.80 -9.44
N TYR A 20 6.31 1.25 -8.25
CA TYR A 20 7.72 1.25 -7.87
C TYR A 20 8.22 -0.19 -7.79
N CYS A 21 9.33 -0.48 -8.48
CA CYS A 21 9.94 -1.82 -8.45
C CYS A 21 10.36 -2.25 -7.04
N LEU A 22 10.68 -1.26 -6.20
CA LEU A 22 11.05 -1.41 -4.80
C LEU A 22 10.55 -0.20 -4.01
N ASN A 23 10.05 -0.45 -2.81
CA ASN A 23 9.73 0.55 -1.80
C ASN A 23 10.14 0.01 -0.42
N VAL A 24 10.85 0.82 0.37
CA VAL A 24 11.31 0.50 1.72
C VAL A 24 11.29 1.75 2.60
N GLY A 25 10.98 1.58 3.88
CA GLY A 25 11.05 2.67 4.87
C GLY A 25 12.50 3.11 5.08
N GLY A 26 12.72 4.42 5.15
CA GLY A 26 14.06 5.01 5.21
C GLY A 26 14.64 5.18 6.61
N VAL A 27 13.85 5.09 7.69
CA VAL A 27 14.30 5.47 9.04
C VAL A 27 15.50 4.64 9.50
N GLN A 28 15.39 3.31 9.48
CA GLN A 28 16.48 2.42 9.92
C GLN A 28 17.68 2.48 8.98
N ILE A 29 17.44 2.76 7.69
CA ILE A 29 18.50 2.89 6.68
C ILE A 29 19.29 4.18 6.91
N ASP A 30 18.59 5.29 7.13
CA ASP A 30 19.20 6.60 7.41
C ASP A 30 20.06 6.55 8.67
N GLU A 31 19.53 5.91 9.74
CA GLU A 31 20.24 5.71 10.99
C GLU A 31 21.51 4.88 10.79
N ALA A 32 21.41 3.73 10.11
CA ALA A 32 22.55 2.85 9.87
C ALA A 32 23.63 3.50 8.99
N VAL A 33 23.23 4.26 7.95
CA VAL A 33 24.18 5.01 7.10
C VAL A 33 24.84 6.14 7.88
N ALA A 34 24.10 6.86 8.73
CA ALA A 34 24.66 7.91 9.57
C ALA A 34 25.65 7.34 10.59
N GLU A 35 25.34 6.21 11.21
CA GLU A 35 26.24 5.54 12.15
C GLU A 35 27.53 5.09 11.46
N ALA A 36 27.44 4.41 10.31
CA ALA A 36 28.61 4.01 9.53
C ALA A 36 29.47 5.21 9.09
N PHE A 37 28.85 6.32 8.73
CA PHE A 37 29.55 7.58 8.41
C PHE A 37 30.30 8.15 9.61
N LEU A 38 29.68 8.18 10.78
CA LEU A 38 30.30 8.69 12.00
C LEU A 38 31.44 7.78 12.46
N GLU A 39 31.25 6.46 12.42
CA GLU A 39 32.29 5.47 12.77
C GLU A 39 33.52 5.61 11.86
N ALA A 40 33.31 5.79 10.55
CA ALA A 40 34.40 6.00 9.60
C ALA A 40 35.23 7.26 9.88
N LEU A 41 34.63 8.26 10.53
CA LEU A 41 35.24 9.56 10.86
C LEU A 41 35.62 9.70 12.33
N GLU A 42 35.57 8.61 13.11
CA GLU A 42 36.11 8.61 14.47
C GLU A 42 37.61 8.94 14.47
N PRO A 43 38.17 9.42 15.60
CA PRO A 43 39.56 9.86 15.67
C PRO A 43 40.58 8.81 15.17
N ALA A 44 40.34 7.54 15.44
CA ALA A 44 41.18 6.45 14.95
C ALA A 44 41.10 6.31 13.41
N GLY A 45 39.91 6.47 12.83
CA GLY A 45 39.70 6.48 11.38
C GLY A 45 40.40 7.66 10.72
N VAL A 46 40.27 8.87 11.28
CA VAL A 46 40.95 10.07 10.77
C VAL A 46 42.47 9.93 10.88
N GLN A 47 42.99 9.41 12.00
CA GLN A 47 44.42 9.18 12.16
C GLN A 47 44.96 8.16 11.16
N ALA A 48 44.26 7.05 10.96
CA ALA A 48 44.61 6.05 9.96
C ALA A 48 44.60 6.63 8.54
N ALA A 49 43.61 7.46 8.20
CA ALA A 49 43.52 8.13 6.90
C ALA A 49 44.70 9.10 6.67
N LEU A 50 45.08 9.88 7.69
CA LEU A 50 46.24 10.78 7.62
C LEU A 50 47.56 10.02 7.44
N LEU A 51 47.74 8.89 8.14
CA LEU A 51 48.92 8.03 7.96
C LEU A 51 48.97 7.43 6.54
N ALA A 52 47.83 6.97 6.04
CA ALA A 52 47.72 6.44 4.68
C ALA A 52 48.02 7.54 3.63
N ALA A 53 47.58 8.77 3.86
CA ALA A 53 47.91 9.92 3.00
C ALA A 53 49.42 10.20 3.00
N GLN A 54 50.06 10.21 4.17
CA GLN A 54 51.51 10.40 4.29
C GLN A 54 52.30 9.28 3.58
N GLN A 55 51.91 8.02 3.75
CA GLN A 55 52.55 6.91 3.06
C GLN A 55 52.40 7.06 1.53
N ARG A 56 51.21 7.43 1.07
CA ARG A 56 50.95 7.64 -0.35
C ARG A 56 51.75 8.81 -0.93
N GLU A 57 51.93 9.88 -0.18
CA GLU A 57 52.81 10.99 -0.56
C GLU A 57 54.27 10.54 -0.68
N ALA A 58 54.77 9.75 0.29
CA ALA A 58 56.11 9.19 0.25
C ALA A 58 56.32 8.24 -0.94
N ASP A 59 55.37 7.36 -1.22
CA ASP A 59 55.41 6.44 -2.38
C ASP A 59 55.44 7.22 -3.70
N GLN A 60 54.69 8.33 -3.79
CA GLN A 60 54.69 9.21 -4.96
C GLN A 60 56.01 9.95 -5.12
N GLU A 61 56.60 10.43 -4.03
CA GLU A 61 57.92 11.07 -4.04
C GLU A 61 59.01 10.10 -4.50
N ALA A 62 58.99 8.87 -3.98
CA ALA A 62 59.89 7.80 -4.42
C ALA A 62 59.69 7.48 -5.92
N ALA A 63 58.45 7.42 -6.40
CA ALA A 63 58.17 7.22 -7.83
C ALA A 63 58.68 8.40 -8.68
N LEU A 64 58.49 9.64 -8.24
CA LEU A 64 59.02 10.82 -8.93
C LEU A 64 60.55 10.83 -8.99
N ALA A 65 61.23 10.41 -7.93
CA ALA A 65 62.69 10.26 -7.91
C ALA A 65 63.16 9.23 -8.96
N GLN A 66 62.42 8.14 -9.16
CA GLN A 66 62.73 7.17 -10.22
C GLN A 66 62.61 7.79 -11.63
N TRP A 67 61.59 8.63 -11.86
CA TRP A 67 61.42 9.33 -13.14
C TRP A 67 62.50 10.40 -13.36
N GLN A 68 62.93 11.09 -12.32
CA GLN A 68 64.08 12.02 -12.38
C GLN A 68 65.35 11.29 -12.80
N LEU A 69 65.64 10.14 -12.18
CA LEU A 69 66.79 9.31 -12.53
C LEU A 69 66.71 8.78 -13.97
N ALA A 70 65.52 8.47 -14.47
CA ALA A 70 65.34 8.06 -15.87
C ALA A 70 65.71 9.20 -16.85
N VAL A 71 65.34 10.45 -16.53
CA VAL A 71 65.76 11.62 -17.32
C VAL A 71 67.28 11.79 -17.28
N GLU A 72 67.91 11.64 -16.12
CA GLU A 72 69.37 11.74 -15.98
C GLU A 72 70.10 10.67 -16.80
N ARG A 73 69.64 9.41 -16.74
CA ARG A 73 70.20 8.30 -17.54
C ARG A 73 70.06 8.56 -19.04
N ALA A 74 68.89 9.00 -19.48
CA ALA A 74 68.66 9.34 -20.89
C ALA A 74 69.59 10.47 -21.35
N ARG A 75 69.78 11.51 -20.53
CA ARG A 75 70.69 12.62 -20.83
C ARG A 75 72.13 12.14 -20.97
N TYR A 76 72.59 11.31 -20.03
CA TYR A 76 73.93 10.73 -20.08
C TYR A 76 74.17 9.92 -21.35
N GLU A 77 73.23 9.05 -21.74
CA GLU A 77 73.37 8.28 -22.98
C GLU A 77 73.34 9.15 -24.24
N ALA A 78 72.54 10.23 -24.25
CA ALA A 78 72.54 11.21 -25.33
C ALA A 78 73.90 11.95 -25.45
N GLU A 79 74.47 12.40 -24.33
CA GLU A 79 75.82 13.02 -24.31
C GLU A 79 76.91 12.04 -24.75
N LYS A 80 76.78 10.76 -24.37
CA LYS A 80 77.71 9.71 -24.79
C LYS A 80 77.61 9.45 -26.30
N ALA A 81 76.40 9.42 -26.86
CA ALA A 81 76.18 9.29 -28.31
C ALA A 81 76.71 10.51 -29.08
N GLU A 82 76.50 11.73 -28.55
CA GLU A 82 77.03 12.97 -29.10
C GLU A 82 78.56 12.95 -29.20
N ARG A 83 79.25 12.54 -28.11
CA ARG A 83 80.71 12.41 -28.10
C ARG A 83 81.22 11.42 -29.14
N ARG A 84 80.52 10.29 -29.33
CA ARG A 84 80.88 9.30 -30.37
C ARG A 84 80.71 9.87 -31.77
N TYR A 85 79.59 10.55 -32.04
CA TYR A 85 79.34 11.21 -33.31
C TYR A 85 80.42 12.25 -33.64
N ARG A 86 80.78 13.11 -32.67
CA ARG A 86 81.82 14.15 -32.84
C ARG A 86 83.23 13.60 -33.04
N ALA A 87 83.51 12.37 -32.60
CA ALA A 87 84.82 11.75 -32.73
C ALA A 87 85.03 11.02 -34.07
N VAL A 88 83.98 10.85 -34.89
CA VAL A 88 84.08 10.15 -36.18
C VAL A 88 84.76 11.02 -37.24
N GLU A 89 85.67 10.42 -38.01
CA GLU A 89 86.30 11.09 -39.15
C GLU A 89 85.30 11.35 -40.28
N PRO A 90 85.32 12.54 -40.92
CA PRO A 90 84.35 12.93 -41.95
C PRO A 90 84.28 11.98 -43.17
N GLU A 91 85.37 11.27 -43.47
CA GLU A 91 85.46 10.34 -44.60
C GLU A 91 84.61 9.06 -44.38
N ASN A 92 84.34 8.70 -43.11
CA ASN A 92 83.53 7.53 -42.74
C ASN A 92 82.03 7.84 -42.75
N ARG A 93 81.52 8.32 -43.90
CA ARG A 93 80.17 8.90 -44.05
C ARG A 93 79.02 7.98 -43.61
N LEU A 94 79.13 6.67 -43.83
CA LEU A 94 78.11 5.70 -43.41
C LEU A 94 78.04 5.56 -41.88
N VAL A 95 79.21 5.54 -41.22
CA VAL A 95 79.30 5.47 -39.75
C VAL A 95 78.78 6.76 -39.12
N ALA A 96 79.13 7.92 -39.69
CA ALA A 96 78.63 9.22 -39.25
C ALA A 96 77.10 9.29 -39.26
N ARG A 97 76.45 8.85 -40.35
CA ARG A 97 74.97 8.79 -40.43
C ARG A 97 74.34 7.86 -39.41
N GLY A 98 74.97 6.72 -39.15
CA GLY A 98 74.51 5.77 -38.13
C GLY A 98 74.56 6.37 -36.72
N LEU A 99 75.68 7.00 -36.37
CA LEU A 99 75.86 7.68 -35.07
C LEU A 99 74.97 8.92 -34.92
N GLU A 100 74.74 9.67 -36.01
CA GLU A 100 73.77 10.77 -36.04
C GLU A 100 72.37 10.26 -35.73
N SER A 101 71.94 9.17 -36.38
CA SER A 101 70.64 8.54 -36.14
C SER A 101 70.52 8.00 -34.70
N GLU A 102 71.60 7.39 -34.16
CA GLU A 102 71.65 6.97 -32.75
C GLU A 102 71.51 8.17 -31.81
N TRP A 103 72.23 9.25 -32.07
CA TRP A 103 72.17 10.46 -31.26
C TRP A 103 70.79 11.13 -31.30
N GLU A 104 70.19 11.29 -32.48
CA GLU A 104 68.81 11.78 -32.63
C GLU A 104 67.83 10.92 -31.85
N GLN A 105 67.98 9.59 -31.90
CA GLN A 105 67.14 8.68 -31.14
C GLN A 105 67.29 8.88 -29.63
N ARG A 106 68.52 9.05 -29.12
CA ARG A 106 68.75 9.35 -27.70
C ARG A 106 68.19 10.71 -27.29
N LEU A 107 68.26 11.73 -28.15
CA LEU A 107 67.64 13.03 -27.89
C LEU A 107 66.12 12.92 -27.77
N ARG A 108 65.47 12.15 -28.66
CA ARG A 108 64.03 11.87 -28.56
C ARG A 108 63.67 11.14 -27.26
N GLU A 109 64.50 10.19 -26.83
CA GLU A 109 64.32 9.49 -25.54
C GLU A 109 64.42 10.45 -24.33
N VAL A 110 65.34 11.43 -24.38
CA VAL A 110 65.43 12.49 -23.36
C VAL A 110 64.15 13.32 -23.30
N ASP A 111 63.64 13.74 -24.45
CA ASP A 111 62.41 14.55 -24.50
C ASP A 111 61.19 13.76 -24.01
N GLN A 112 61.09 12.48 -24.38
CA GLN A 112 60.05 11.58 -23.86
C GLN A 112 60.13 11.41 -22.35
N ALA A 113 61.32 11.18 -21.80
CA ALA A 113 61.51 11.04 -20.36
C ALA A 113 61.16 12.34 -19.60
N ARG A 114 61.51 13.50 -20.15
CA ARG A 114 61.16 14.82 -19.57
C ARG A 114 59.66 15.09 -19.62
N ALA A 115 59.02 14.76 -20.73
CA ALA A 115 57.57 14.89 -20.87
C ALA A 115 56.84 14.00 -19.86
N GLU A 116 57.31 12.76 -19.68
CA GLU A 116 56.75 11.84 -18.69
C GLU A 116 56.93 12.36 -17.26
N LEU A 117 58.13 12.84 -16.90
CA LEU A 117 58.38 13.43 -15.58
C LEU A 117 57.44 14.63 -15.33
N THR A 118 57.34 15.55 -16.29
CA THR A 118 56.44 16.72 -16.20
C THR A 118 55.00 16.29 -16.00
N ARG A 119 54.53 15.29 -16.76
CA ARG A 119 53.17 14.75 -16.63
C ARG A 119 52.93 14.20 -15.24
N ARG A 120 53.87 13.43 -14.67
CA ARG A 120 53.75 12.86 -13.32
C ARG A 120 53.78 13.94 -12.24
N GLN A 121 54.58 14.99 -12.41
CA GLN A 121 54.60 16.14 -11.51
C GLN A 121 53.26 16.90 -11.52
N GLN A 122 52.66 17.09 -12.69
CA GLN A 122 51.36 17.77 -12.82
C GLN A 122 50.18 16.95 -12.27
N GLN A 123 50.26 15.62 -12.34
CA GLN A 123 49.24 14.71 -11.79
C GLN A 123 49.35 14.53 -10.27
N ARG A 124 50.34 15.14 -9.63
CA ARG A 124 50.54 15.05 -8.18
C ARG A 124 49.37 15.74 -7.45
N PRO A 125 48.63 15.03 -6.59
CA PRO A 125 47.63 15.64 -5.72
C PRO A 125 48.28 16.66 -4.78
N ALA A 126 47.54 17.72 -4.43
CA ALA A 126 47.97 18.65 -3.41
C ALA A 126 48.10 17.91 -2.06
N ALA A 127 49.26 18.05 -1.41
CA ALA A 127 49.49 17.52 -0.08
C ALA A 127 48.74 18.36 0.96
N LEU A 128 48.27 17.70 2.02
CA LEU A 128 47.60 18.39 3.12
C LEU A 128 48.64 19.15 3.97
N THR A 129 48.39 20.44 4.20
CA THR A 129 49.21 21.25 5.09
C THR A 129 49.08 20.78 6.55
N ALA A 130 50.09 21.06 7.38
CA ALA A 130 50.04 20.72 8.80
C ALA A 130 48.82 21.31 9.53
N GLY A 131 48.38 22.51 9.13
CA GLY A 131 47.17 23.14 9.65
C GLY A 131 45.89 22.38 9.30
N GLU A 132 45.75 21.93 8.04
CA GLU A 132 44.62 21.13 7.60
C GLU A 132 44.59 19.76 8.28
N GLN A 133 45.76 19.11 8.43
CA GLN A 133 45.85 17.84 9.16
C GLN A 133 45.40 18.00 10.62
N GLN A 134 45.77 19.10 11.27
CA GLN A 134 45.35 19.37 12.64
C GLN A 134 43.85 19.67 12.73
N ALA A 135 43.30 20.44 11.78
CA ALA A 135 41.87 20.71 11.72
C ALA A 135 41.05 19.42 11.53
N LEU A 136 41.50 18.50 10.68
CA LEU A 136 40.87 17.19 10.48
C LEU A 136 40.86 16.35 11.77
N ARG A 137 41.97 16.33 12.52
CA ARG A 137 42.03 15.62 13.80
C ARG A 137 41.05 16.19 14.83
N ALA A 138 40.96 17.52 14.92
CA ALA A 138 40.00 18.18 15.81
C ALA A 138 38.56 17.87 15.40
N LEU A 139 38.27 17.91 14.08
CA LEU A 139 36.95 17.56 13.56
C LEU A 139 36.55 16.12 13.93
N GLY A 140 37.45 15.14 13.77
CA GLY A 140 37.17 13.75 14.12
C GLY A 140 36.80 13.54 15.59
N GLN A 141 37.29 14.38 16.50
CA GLN A 141 36.95 14.32 17.93
C GLN A 141 35.53 14.83 18.21
N ASP A 142 35.11 15.90 17.54
CA ASP A 142 33.86 16.60 17.84
C ASP A 142 32.71 16.28 16.86
N LEU A 143 32.98 15.57 15.77
CA LEU A 143 32.00 15.41 14.67
C LEU A 143 30.68 14.80 15.15
N LYS A 144 30.71 13.78 16.02
CA LYS A 144 29.49 13.17 16.57
C LYS A 144 28.67 14.18 17.35
N ARG A 145 29.31 15.06 18.13
CA ARG A 145 28.64 16.13 18.87
C ARG A 145 28.02 17.17 17.92
N VAL A 146 28.73 17.53 16.86
CA VAL A 146 28.23 18.45 15.82
C VAL A 146 27.05 17.83 15.08
N TRP A 147 27.11 16.55 14.73
CA TRP A 147 26.06 15.84 14.00
C TRP A 147 24.70 15.87 14.72
N PHE A 148 24.71 15.69 16.04
CA PHE A 148 23.51 15.70 16.89
C PHE A 148 23.18 17.08 17.51
N ALA A 149 23.92 18.14 17.17
CA ALA A 149 23.64 19.47 17.71
C ALA A 149 22.30 20.03 17.18
N PRO A 150 21.52 20.76 17.99
CA PRO A 150 20.23 21.32 17.57
C PRO A 150 20.37 22.39 16.47
N THR A 151 21.58 22.94 16.30
CA THR A 151 21.92 23.89 15.24
C THR A 151 22.20 23.22 13.90
N THR A 152 22.43 21.91 13.87
CA THR A 152 22.79 21.17 12.66
C THR A 152 21.53 20.75 11.92
N THR A 153 21.39 21.23 10.70
CA THR A 153 20.19 20.97 9.90
C THR A 153 20.32 19.67 9.09
N PRO A 154 19.21 19.05 8.65
CA PRO A 154 19.26 17.94 7.72
C PRO A 154 19.96 18.26 6.38
N ARG A 155 20.04 19.55 6.02
CA ARG A 155 20.83 20.00 4.87
C ARG A 155 22.32 19.84 5.15
N ASP A 156 22.79 20.28 6.31
CA ASP A 156 24.21 20.19 6.71
C ASP A 156 24.65 18.73 6.81
N GLN A 157 23.81 17.87 7.39
CA GLN A 157 24.06 16.41 7.43
C GLN A 157 24.21 15.80 6.04
N LYS A 158 23.38 16.22 5.07
CA LYS A 158 23.48 15.74 3.69
C LYS A 158 24.73 16.24 2.97
N GLU A 159 25.14 17.49 3.22
CA GLU A 159 26.41 18.02 2.69
C GLU A 159 27.60 17.23 3.23
N LEU A 160 27.62 16.94 4.53
CA LEU A 160 28.66 16.11 5.16
C LEU A 160 28.68 14.70 4.56
N LEU A 161 27.54 14.03 4.43
CA LEU A 161 27.47 12.70 3.82
C LEU A 161 28.05 12.70 2.40
N ARG A 162 27.70 13.69 1.57
CA ARG A 162 28.17 13.79 0.18
C ARG A 162 29.68 13.99 0.05
N SER A 163 30.35 14.46 1.10
CA SER A 163 31.80 14.66 1.11
C SER A 163 32.57 13.34 1.09
N LEU A 164 32.01 12.27 1.65
CA LEU A 164 32.71 10.99 1.83
C LEU A 164 31.94 9.80 1.23
N VAL A 165 30.61 9.84 1.20
CA VAL A 165 29.78 8.79 0.61
C VAL A 165 29.54 9.13 -0.86
N GLU A 166 29.87 8.19 -1.74
CA GLU A 166 29.65 8.32 -3.17
C GLU A 166 28.31 7.73 -3.59
N GLU A 167 28.00 6.53 -3.12
CA GLU A 167 26.71 5.87 -3.34
C GLU A 167 26.37 4.91 -2.20
N VAL A 168 25.07 4.63 -2.08
CA VAL A 168 24.52 3.60 -1.21
C VAL A 168 23.65 2.68 -2.06
N ILE A 169 24.07 1.43 -2.19
CA ILE A 169 23.31 0.40 -2.90
C ILE A 169 22.44 -0.34 -1.87
N ILE A 170 21.17 -0.53 -2.20
CA ILE A 170 20.18 -1.12 -1.28
C ILE A 170 19.61 -2.39 -1.92
N ALA A 171 19.79 -3.54 -1.27
CA ALA A 171 19.13 -4.79 -1.60
C ALA A 171 18.14 -5.17 -0.47
N VAL A 172 16.87 -5.39 -0.80
CA VAL A 172 15.82 -5.66 0.20
C VAL A 172 15.35 -7.11 0.14
N PHE A 173 15.50 -7.83 1.25
CA PHE A 173 15.05 -9.20 1.46
C PHE A 173 13.79 -9.18 2.34
N ARG A 174 12.62 -9.22 1.69
CA ARG A 174 11.33 -9.06 2.38
C ARG A 174 10.97 -10.21 3.31
N ASP A 175 11.31 -11.43 2.91
CA ASP A 175 10.99 -12.64 3.69
C ASP A 175 11.77 -12.66 5.02
N ASP A 176 13.00 -12.13 4.99
CA ASP A 176 13.87 -12.03 6.16
C ASP A 176 13.67 -10.73 6.96
N TYR A 177 12.85 -9.80 6.46
CA TYR A 177 12.71 -8.44 6.99
C TYR A 177 14.08 -7.75 7.13
N ARG A 178 14.90 -7.81 6.08
CA ARG A 178 16.27 -7.29 6.09
C ARG A 178 16.55 -6.43 4.85
N ALA A 179 17.33 -5.38 5.00
CA ALA A 179 17.95 -4.64 3.91
C ALA A 179 19.47 -4.77 4.03
N HIS A 180 20.13 -5.22 2.96
CA HIS A 180 21.58 -5.21 2.84
C HIS A 180 21.99 -3.92 2.16
N LEU A 181 22.88 -3.17 2.80
CA LEU A 181 23.40 -1.90 2.30
C LEU A 181 24.87 -2.05 1.93
N THR A 182 25.23 -1.58 0.75
CA THR A 182 26.64 -1.46 0.33
C THR A 182 26.95 0.02 0.16
N LEU A 183 27.78 0.55 1.04
CA LEU A 183 28.25 1.94 1.02
C LEU A 183 29.56 2.00 0.25
N ARG A 184 29.59 2.81 -0.81
CA ARG A 184 30.82 3.12 -1.54
C ARG A 184 31.33 4.49 -1.14
N TRP A 185 32.54 4.52 -0.60
CA TRP A 185 33.18 5.74 -0.14
C TRP A 185 33.98 6.38 -1.27
N ARG A 186 34.10 7.71 -1.22
CA ARG A 186 35.05 8.46 -2.05
C ARG A 186 36.47 8.02 -1.66
N GLY A 187 37.11 7.26 -2.54
CA GLY A 187 38.35 6.53 -2.24
C GLY A 187 38.28 5.05 -2.60
N GLY A 188 37.10 4.55 -2.98
CA GLY A 188 36.91 3.19 -3.50
C GLY A 188 36.76 2.12 -2.42
N ARG A 189 36.83 2.48 -1.14
CA ARG A 189 36.48 1.57 -0.04
C ARG A 189 34.99 1.19 -0.16
N LEU A 190 34.69 -0.05 0.19
CA LEU A 190 33.32 -0.54 0.34
C LEU A 190 33.09 -0.92 1.81
N THR A 191 31.92 -0.58 2.33
CA THR A 191 31.42 -1.08 3.62
C THR A 191 30.06 -1.71 3.40
N GLU A 192 29.90 -2.94 3.88
CA GLU A 192 28.65 -3.68 3.82
C GLU A 192 28.02 -3.76 5.21
N LEU A 193 26.71 -3.58 5.29
CA LEU A 193 25.96 -3.71 6.55
C LEU A 193 24.53 -4.19 6.33
N ASP A 194 24.06 -5.01 7.27
CA ASP A 194 22.71 -5.57 7.28
C ASP A 194 21.82 -4.80 8.27
N VAL A 195 20.71 -4.27 7.75
CA VAL A 195 19.72 -3.51 8.52
C VAL A 195 18.46 -4.34 8.69
N HIS A 196 18.03 -4.53 9.92
CA HIS A 196 16.75 -5.17 10.23
C HIS A 196 15.61 -4.19 9.96
N LEU A 197 14.71 -4.58 9.06
CA LEU A 197 13.51 -3.83 8.75
C LEU A 197 12.41 -4.17 9.75
N PRO A 198 11.56 -3.20 10.12
CA PRO A 198 10.44 -3.47 11.00
C PRO A 198 9.53 -4.53 10.37
N ARG A 199 9.16 -5.55 11.16
CA ARG A 199 8.21 -6.56 10.74
C ARG A 199 6.86 -5.90 10.50
N SER A 200 6.59 -5.54 9.24
CA SER A 200 5.25 -5.15 8.83
C SER A 200 4.39 -6.41 8.78
N ARG A 201 3.86 -6.80 9.94
CA ARG A 201 2.63 -7.56 10.02
C ARG A 201 1.53 -6.51 10.19
N PRO A 202 1.00 -5.91 9.10
CA PRO A 202 -0.25 -5.18 9.27
C PRO A 202 -1.20 -6.18 9.92
N ALA A 203 -1.71 -5.85 11.11
CA ALA A 203 -2.72 -6.67 11.76
C ALA A 203 -3.74 -6.99 10.68
N THR A 204 -4.00 -8.27 10.42
CA THR A 204 -5.02 -8.64 9.45
C THR A 204 -6.29 -8.01 9.95
N VAL A 205 -6.65 -6.86 9.38
CA VAL A 205 -7.86 -6.12 9.70
C VAL A 205 -8.99 -7.01 9.20
N ARG A 206 -9.37 -7.96 10.04
CA ARG A 206 -10.29 -9.05 9.74
C ARG A 206 -11.68 -8.52 10.07
N THR A 207 -12.52 -8.47 9.04
CA THR A 207 -13.96 -8.29 9.24
C THR A 207 -14.42 -9.37 10.21
N ASP A 208 -15.20 -8.97 11.20
CA ASP A 208 -15.80 -9.85 12.20
C ASP A 208 -16.42 -11.11 11.56
N GLU A 209 -16.19 -12.28 12.17
CA GLU A 209 -16.57 -13.57 11.58
C GLU A 209 -18.09 -13.72 11.50
N GLU A 210 -18.86 -13.14 12.43
CA GLU A 210 -20.32 -13.13 12.33
C GLU A 210 -20.79 -12.33 11.10
N THR A 211 -20.13 -11.20 10.85
CA THR A 211 -20.39 -10.35 9.69
C THR A 211 -20.03 -11.09 8.38
N LEU A 212 -18.94 -11.87 8.36
CA LEU A 212 -18.59 -12.74 7.23
C LEU A 212 -19.59 -13.89 7.04
N ALA A 213 -20.02 -14.54 8.11
CA ALA A 213 -21.03 -15.60 8.05
C ALA A 213 -22.39 -15.08 7.53
N LEU A 214 -22.78 -13.87 7.95
CA LEU A 214 -23.95 -13.18 7.41
C LEU A 214 -23.76 -12.84 5.93
N LEU A 215 -22.61 -12.29 5.56
CA LEU A 215 -22.28 -11.96 4.18
C LEU A 215 -22.38 -13.19 3.26
N ARG A 216 -21.88 -14.36 3.69
CA ARG A 216 -22.00 -15.63 2.95
C ARG A 216 -23.46 -15.99 2.67
N ARG A 217 -24.34 -15.88 3.67
CA ARG A 217 -25.77 -16.18 3.52
C ARG A 217 -26.49 -15.19 2.61
N LEU A 218 -26.15 -13.91 2.70
CA LEU A 218 -26.77 -12.86 1.89
C LEU A 218 -26.29 -12.89 0.43
N ALA A 219 -25.01 -13.18 0.19
CA ALA A 219 -24.42 -13.27 -1.15
C ALA A 219 -25.03 -14.39 -2.01
N ALA A 220 -25.66 -15.39 -1.39
CA ALA A 220 -26.39 -16.42 -2.11
C ALA A 220 -27.76 -15.95 -2.66
N ARG A 221 -28.31 -14.85 -2.15
CA ARG A 221 -29.70 -14.43 -2.42
C ARG A 221 -29.87 -12.98 -2.87
N HIS A 222 -28.86 -12.14 -2.68
CA HIS A 222 -28.98 -10.69 -2.89
C HIS A 222 -27.72 -10.09 -3.54
N PRO A 223 -27.88 -9.06 -4.38
CA PRO A 223 -26.77 -8.31 -4.94
C PRO A 223 -26.07 -7.41 -3.90
N ASP A 224 -24.81 -7.05 -4.17
CA ASP A 224 -23.90 -6.38 -3.21
C ASP A 224 -24.42 -5.03 -2.67
N ASP A 225 -25.26 -4.32 -3.43
CA ASP A 225 -25.93 -3.07 -3.03
C ASP A 225 -27.00 -3.29 -1.96
N VAL A 226 -27.82 -4.34 -2.13
CA VAL A 226 -28.83 -4.74 -1.14
C VAL A 226 -28.14 -5.25 0.12
N ILE A 227 -27.07 -6.02 -0.02
CA ILE A 227 -26.25 -6.51 1.10
C ILE A 227 -25.70 -5.35 1.92
N ALA A 228 -25.11 -4.34 1.26
CA ALA A 228 -24.60 -3.15 1.94
C ALA A 228 -25.68 -2.46 2.78
N GLY A 229 -26.88 -2.30 2.22
CA GLY A 229 -28.03 -1.74 2.93
C GLY A 229 -28.53 -2.59 4.12
N ILE A 230 -28.41 -3.92 4.05
CA ILE A 230 -28.76 -4.82 5.17
C ILE A 230 -27.71 -4.68 6.28
N LEU A 231 -26.43 -4.75 5.96
CA LEU A 231 -25.34 -4.66 6.94
C LEU A 231 -25.36 -3.32 7.69
N ASN A 232 -25.59 -2.21 6.98
CA ASN A 232 -25.67 -0.88 7.60
C ASN A 232 -26.90 -0.74 8.52
N ARG A 233 -28.06 -1.31 8.15
CA ARG A 233 -29.26 -1.30 9.02
C ARG A 233 -29.09 -2.12 10.29
N GLN A 234 -28.22 -3.12 10.27
CA GLN A 234 -27.82 -3.89 11.45
C GLN A 234 -26.72 -3.22 12.27
N GLY A 235 -26.31 -1.99 11.93
CA GLY A 235 -25.26 -1.26 12.62
C GLY A 235 -23.85 -1.84 12.43
N ARG A 236 -23.67 -2.74 11.45
CA ARG A 236 -22.37 -3.38 11.20
C ARG A 236 -21.46 -2.46 10.39
N THR A 237 -20.21 -2.35 10.80
CA THR A 237 -19.18 -1.56 10.11
C THR A 237 -18.06 -2.47 9.60
N THR A 238 -17.31 -1.99 8.62
CA THR A 238 -16.10 -2.68 8.16
C THR A 238 -15.06 -2.70 9.29
N ALA A 239 -14.05 -3.55 9.18
CA ALA A 239 -12.96 -3.60 10.16
C ALA A 239 -12.10 -2.31 10.23
N ARG A 240 -12.37 -1.31 9.36
CA ARG A 240 -11.83 0.06 9.43
C ARG A 240 -12.81 1.09 9.99
N GLY A 241 -13.96 0.66 10.52
CA GLY A 241 -15.02 1.52 11.06
C GLY A 241 -15.87 2.24 10.01
N LEU A 242 -15.71 1.93 8.71
CA LEU A 242 -16.47 2.56 7.63
C LEU A 242 -17.82 1.88 7.41
N PRO A 243 -18.86 2.61 6.98
CA PRO A 243 -20.13 2.02 6.54
C PRO A 243 -19.91 1.16 5.28
N PHE A 244 -20.72 0.11 5.13
CA PHE A 244 -20.65 -0.75 3.95
C PHE A 244 -21.21 -0.05 2.71
N THR A 245 -20.45 -0.06 1.63
CA THR A 245 -20.89 0.29 0.28
C THR A 245 -20.86 -0.96 -0.61
N ALA A 246 -21.57 -0.96 -1.74
CA ALA A 246 -21.57 -2.10 -2.67
C ALA A 246 -20.13 -2.49 -3.09
N ASN A 247 -19.24 -1.51 -3.27
CA ASN A 247 -17.84 -1.76 -3.64
C ASN A 247 -17.04 -2.37 -2.48
N LEU A 248 -17.26 -1.91 -1.24
CA LEU A 248 -16.63 -2.50 -0.05
C LEU A 248 -17.12 -3.92 0.23
N VAL A 249 -18.41 -4.19 0.01
CA VAL A 249 -18.97 -5.54 0.06
C VAL A 249 -18.31 -6.42 -1.00
N GLY A 250 -18.26 -5.99 -2.26
CA GLY A 250 -17.63 -6.73 -3.35
C GLY A 250 -16.11 -6.96 -3.15
N ASN A 251 -15.40 -6.03 -2.52
CA ASN A 251 -13.99 -6.20 -2.12
C ASN A 251 -13.84 -7.26 -1.02
N THR A 252 -14.66 -7.14 0.04
CA THR A 252 -14.65 -8.10 1.16
C THR A 252 -14.98 -9.50 0.64
N ARG A 253 -16.00 -9.61 -0.21
CA ARG A 253 -16.42 -10.86 -0.84
C ARG A 253 -15.29 -11.54 -1.62
N ARG A 254 -14.54 -10.78 -2.42
CA ARG A 254 -13.37 -11.29 -3.17
C ARG A 254 -12.22 -11.70 -2.26
N GLN A 255 -11.93 -10.90 -1.24
CA GLN A 255 -10.88 -11.19 -0.26
C GLN A 255 -11.14 -12.50 0.50
N TRP A 256 -12.41 -12.84 0.74
CA TRP A 256 -12.83 -14.03 1.49
C TRP A 256 -13.41 -15.15 0.61
N HIS A 257 -13.19 -15.09 -0.72
CA HIS A 257 -13.63 -16.11 -1.70
C HIS A 257 -15.12 -16.46 -1.63
N ILE A 258 -15.98 -15.47 -1.39
CA ILE A 258 -17.42 -15.65 -1.36
C ILE A 258 -17.98 -15.46 -2.80
N PRO A 259 -18.79 -16.37 -3.36
CA PRO A 259 -19.39 -16.19 -4.68
C PRO A 259 -20.33 -14.97 -4.75
N ARG A 260 -20.41 -14.33 -5.93
CA ARG A 260 -21.38 -13.25 -6.17
C ARG A 260 -22.78 -13.84 -6.32
N TYR A 261 -23.81 -13.10 -5.93
CA TYR A 261 -25.18 -13.43 -6.32
C TYR A 261 -25.34 -13.39 -7.85
N GLU A 262 -25.76 -14.51 -8.41
CA GLU A 262 -26.18 -14.63 -9.80
C GLU A 262 -27.70 -14.83 -9.83
N PRO A 263 -28.45 -13.96 -10.52
CA PRO A 263 -29.90 -14.15 -10.68
C PRO A 263 -30.17 -15.48 -11.40
N PRO A 264 -31.08 -16.33 -10.91
CA PRO A 264 -31.43 -17.56 -11.60
C PRO A 264 -32.06 -17.25 -12.97
N ALA A 265 -31.67 -18.02 -14.00
CA ALA A 265 -32.12 -17.83 -15.39
C ALA A 265 -33.63 -18.04 -15.58
N HIS A 266 -34.26 -18.80 -14.68
CA HIS A 266 -35.71 -18.96 -14.59
C HIS A 266 -36.13 -18.69 -13.14
N PRO A 267 -37.13 -17.83 -12.88
CA PRO A 267 -37.63 -17.63 -11.52
C PRO A 267 -38.13 -18.98 -10.97
N PRO A 268 -37.69 -19.40 -9.77
CA PRO A 268 -38.10 -20.68 -9.22
C PRO A 268 -39.62 -20.72 -9.01
N VAL A 269 -40.26 -21.71 -9.61
CA VAL A 269 -41.70 -22.00 -9.48
C VAL A 269 -41.96 -22.48 -8.05
N GLY A 270 -42.75 -21.72 -7.29
CA GLY A 270 -43.00 -21.93 -5.85
C GLY A 270 -42.84 -20.66 -5.01
N GLU A 271 -43.30 -19.53 -5.56
CA GLU A 271 -42.96 -18.13 -5.29
C GLU A 271 -42.80 -17.67 -3.82
N LEU A 272 -41.56 -17.33 -3.44
CA LEU A 272 -41.26 -16.32 -2.43
C LEU A 272 -41.10 -14.97 -3.16
N LEU A 273 -42.14 -14.14 -3.18
CA LEU A 273 -42.13 -12.84 -3.84
C LEU A 273 -41.63 -11.74 -2.92
N SER A 274 -40.95 -10.75 -3.49
CA SER A 274 -40.75 -9.48 -2.79
C SER A 274 -42.09 -8.78 -2.57
N ILE A 275 -42.20 -7.90 -1.56
CA ILE A 275 -43.41 -7.08 -1.33
C ILE A 275 -43.87 -6.38 -2.61
N LYS A 276 -42.94 -5.89 -3.44
CA LYS A 276 -43.30 -5.18 -4.68
C LYS A 276 -43.98 -6.12 -5.68
N GLN A 277 -43.46 -7.33 -5.86
CA GLN A 277 -44.03 -8.32 -6.77
C GLN A 277 -45.36 -8.85 -6.22
N ALA A 278 -45.41 -9.21 -4.93
CA ALA A 278 -46.63 -9.67 -4.28
C ALA A 278 -47.74 -8.61 -4.32
N ALA A 279 -47.40 -7.32 -4.17
CA ALA A 279 -48.35 -6.23 -4.26
C ALA A 279 -48.95 -6.08 -5.67
N VAL A 280 -48.18 -6.37 -6.72
CA VAL A 280 -48.69 -6.39 -8.10
C VAL A 280 -49.68 -7.54 -8.29
N VAL A 281 -49.33 -8.74 -7.83
CA VAL A 281 -50.21 -9.92 -7.94
C VAL A 281 -51.51 -9.72 -7.16
N LEU A 282 -51.44 -9.12 -5.97
CA LEU A 282 -52.60 -8.84 -5.12
C LEU A 282 -53.34 -7.54 -5.48
N ASN A 283 -52.90 -6.80 -6.51
CA ASN A 283 -53.44 -5.51 -6.92
C ASN A 283 -53.55 -4.48 -5.76
N MET A 284 -52.48 -4.35 -4.98
CA MET A 284 -52.39 -3.50 -3.79
C MET A 284 -51.23 -2.52 -3.87
N ALA A 285 -51.32 -1.43 -3.09
CA ALA A 285 -50.17 -0.57 -2.86
C ALA A 285 -49.10 -1.30 -2.02
N PRO A 286 -47.81 -1.30 -2.43
CA PRO A 286 -46.72 -1.96 -1.68
C PRO A 286 -46.62 -1.52 -0.22
N SER A 287 -46.94 -0.26 0.09
CA SER A 287 -46.97 0.28 1.46
C SER A 287 -48.03 -0.38 2.34
N THR A 288 -49.18 -0.75 1.76
CA THR A 288 -50.26 -1.42 2.49
C THR A 288 -49.89 -2.87 2.77
N LEU A 289 -49.32 -3.56 1.77
CA LEU A 289 -48.83 -4.93 1.95
C LEU A 289 -47.69 -4.99 2.97
N HIS A 290 -46.75 -4.04 2.94
CA HIS A 290 -45.68 -3.93 3.94
C HIS A 290 -46.23 -3.74 5.36
N ARG A 291 -47.27 -2.89 5.53
CA ARG A 291 -47.94 -2.73 6.83
C ARG A 291 -48.57 -4.04 7.28
N TRP A 292 -49.17 -4.79 6.37
CA TRP A 292 -49.87 -6.05 6.68
C TRP A 292 -48.93 -7.18 7.08
N VAL A 293 -47.75 -7.24 6.47
CA VAL A 293 -46.70 -8.16 6.89
C VAL A 293 -46.21 -7.80 8.30
N ASN A 294 -45.97 -6.51 8.57
CA ASN A 294 -45.60 -6.05 9.92
C ASN A 294 -46.72 -6.30 10.96
N ASP A 295 -47.99 -6.14 10.54
CA ASP A 295 -49.15 -6.41 11.37
C ASP A 295 -49.44 -7.91 11.48
N GLY A 296 -48.75 -8.79 10.75
CA GLY A 296 -48.90 -10.25 10.84
C GLY A 296 -50.16 -10.82 10.17
N PHE A 297 -50.82 -10.06 9.29
CA PHE A 297 -51.94 -10.56 8.47
C PHE A 297 -51.46 -11.38 7.28
N VAL A 298 -50.30 -11.04 6.75
CA VAL A 298 -49.63 -11.77 5.68
C VAL A 298 -48.38 -12.39 6.26
N VAL A 299 -48.24 -13.70 6.10
CA VAL A 299 -47.02 -14.40 6.51
C VAL A 299 -45.89 -13.98 5.57
N GLY A 300 -44.96 -13.18 6.09
CA GLY A 300 -43.72 -12.82 5.43
C GLY A 300 -42.53 -13.37 6.19
N GLU A 301 -41.52 -13.83 5.48
CA GLU A 301 -40.25 -14.28 6.02
C GLU A 301 -39.15 -13.25 5.72
N GLN A 302 -38.27 -13.02 6.69
CA GLN A 302 -37.00 -12.31 6.47
C GLN A 302 -35.85 -13.26 6.78
N VAL A 303 -34.83 -13.29 5.92
CA VAL A 303 -33.61 -14.09 6.15
C VAL A 303 -32.84 -13.60 7.39
N THR A 304 -32.92 -12.30 7.68
CA THR A 304 -32.32 -11.66 8.85
C THR A 304 -33.03 -10.32 9.11
N PRO A 305 -33.04 -9.78 10.34
CA PRO A 305 -33.61 -8.46 10.59
C PRO A 305 -33.05 -7.39 9.65
N GLY A 306 -33.94 -6.70 8.95
CA GLY A 306 -33.57 -5.68 7.97
C GLY A 306 -33.32 -6.23 6.56
N ALA A 307 -33.37 -7.54 6.32
CA ALA A 307 -33.46 -8.06 4.96
C ALA A 307 -34.83 -7.70 4.33
N PRO A 308 -34.92 -7.59 2.98
CA PRO A 308 -36.21 -7.46 2.31
C PRO A 308 -37.15 -8.62 2.68
N TRP A 309 -38.42 -8.30 2.94
CA TRP A 309 -39.47 -9.30 3.19
C TRP A 309 -39.72 -10.17 1.96
N GLN A 310 -39.89 -11.47 2.19
CA GLN A 310 -40.28 -12.47 1.21
C GLN A 310 -41.66 -13.02 1.61
N ILE A 311 -42.64 -12.92 0.71
CA ILE A 311 -44.02 -13.37 0.94
C ILE A 311 -44.27 -14.60 0.09
N ARG A 312 -44.73 -15.68 0.72
CA ARG A 312 -45.21 -16.86 0.00
C ARG A 312 -46.68 -16.67 -0.34
N LEU A 313 -47.00 -16.52 -1.62
CA LEU A 313 -48.39 -16.47 -2.07
C LEU A 313 -48.96 -17.90 -2.11
N SER A 314 -49.91 -18.20 -1.24
CA SER A 314 -50.73 -19.41 -1.32
C SER A 314 -52.11 -19.06 -1.88
N ASP A 315 -52.79 -20.03 -2.52
CA ASP A 315 -54.14 -19.81 -3.06
C ASP A 315 -55.13 -19.36 -1.97
N ALA A 316 -54.99 -19.87 -0.75
CA ALA A 316 -55.76 -19.44 0.41
C ALA A 316 -55.52 -17.97 0.80
N LEU A 317 -54.27 -17.49 0.67
CA LEU A 317 -53.95 -16.09 0.91
C LEU A 317 -54.54 -15.20 -0.18
N VAL A 318 -54.47 -15.62 -1.45
CA VAL A 318 -55.06 -14.87 -2.58
C VAL A 318 -56.58 -14.78 -2.44
N GLN A 319 -57.26 -15.84 -1.99
CA GLN A 319 -58.71 -15.86 -1.76
C GLN A 319 -59.18 -14.91 -0.65
N GLN A 320 -58.31 -14.47 0.26
CA GLN A 320 -58.64 -13.44 1.25
C GLN A 320 -58.75 -12.05 0.65
N PHE A 321 -58.31 -11.84 -0.60
CA PHE A 321 -58.40 -10.57 -1.32
C PHE A 321 -59.57 -10.64 -2.31
N VAL A 322 -60.68 -9.98 -1.97
CA VAL A 322 -61.96 -10.08 -2.69
C VAL A 322 -62.30 -8.73 -3.34
N GLU A 323 -63.07 -8.75 -4.45
CA GLU A 323 -63.51 -7.54 -5.14
C GLU A 323 -64.61 -6.77 -4.37
N GLY A 324 -65.42 -7.48 -3.58
CA GLY A 324 -66.48 -6.94 -2.72
C GLY A 324 -66.55 -7.65 -1.37
N ALA A 325 -67.14 -7.01 -0.36
CA ALA A 325 -67.31 -7.63 0.95
C ALA A 325 -68.40 -8.72 0.87
N PRO A 326 -68.11 -9.98 1.24
CA PRO A 326 -69.14 -11.01 1.35
C PRO A 326 -70.17 -10.67 2.44
N GLU A 327 -71.34 -11.28 2.37
CA GLU A 327 -72.41 -11.08 3.36
C GLU A 327 -71.92 -11.49 4.77
N GLY A 328 -72.18 -10.65 5.78
CA GLY A 328 -71.67 -10.83 7.14
C GLY A 328 -70.28 -10.23 7.43
N TYR A 329 -69.58 -9.67 6.44
CA TYR A 329 -68.29 -8.99 6.65
C TYR A 329 -68.45 -7.47 6.79
N VAL A 330 -68.10 -6.93 7.96
CA VAL A 330 -68.29 -5.52 8.30
C VAL A 330 -66.98 -4.74 8.38
N VAL A 331 -67.03 -3.40 8.30
CA VAL A 331 -65.84 -2.56 8.52
C VAL A 331 -65.31 -2.70 9.95
N MET A 332 -64.02 -2.44 10.17
CA MET A 332 -63.41 -2.46 11.50
C MET A 332 -64.19 -1.68 12.57
N GLN A 333 -64.71 -0.49 12.26
CA GLN A 333 -65.50 0.31 13.20
C GLN A 333 -66.79 -0.39 13.65
N GLU A 334 -67.43 -1.10 12.73
CA GLU A 334 -68.66 -1.84 12.98
C GLU A 334 -68.34 -3.16 13.70
N ALA A 335 -67.24 -3.82 13.34
CA ALA A 335 -66.75 -5.00 14.06
C ALA A 335 -66.43 -4.68 15.53
N THR A 336 -65.78 -3.55 15.81
CA THR A 336 -65.50 -3.13 17.20
C THR A 336 -66.79 -2.81 17.98
N LYS A 337 -67.80 -2.26 17.31
CA LYS A 337 -69.10 -1.98 17.94
C LYS A 337 -69.86 -3.27 18.25
N ARG A 338 -69.97 -4.17 17.26
CA ARG A 338 -70.70 -5.44 17.39
C ARG A 338 -70.05 -6.40 18.38
N LEU A 339 -68.72 -6.44 18.42
CA LEU A 339 -67.97 -7.31 19.33
C LEU A 339 -67.71 -6.68 20.70
N GLY A 340 -68.01 -5.39 20.90
CA GLY A 340 -67.79 -4.67 22.16
C GLY A 340 -66.32 -4.57 22.59
N VAL A 341 -65.36 -4.75 21.67
CA VAL A 341 -63.93 -4.79 21.98
C VAL A 341 -63.14 -3.74 21.22
N SER A 342 -61.95 -3.43 21.74
CA SER A 342 -61.03 -2.49 21.10
C SER A 342 -60.59 -2.98 19.71
N ARG A 343 -60.23 -2.04 18.83
CA ARG A 343 -59.63 -2.33 17.52
C ARG A 343 -58.44 -3.29 17.62
N GLN A 344 -57.58 -3.11 18.63
CA GLN A 344 -56.40 -3.96 18.82
C GLN A 344 -56.78 -5.40 19.17
N THR A 345 -57.83 -5.58 19.97
CA THR A 345 -58.36 -6.90 20.33
C THR A 345 -58.95 -7.60 19.11
N VAL A 346 -59.73 -6.90 18.27
CA VAL A 346 -60.25 -7.48 17.02
C VAL A 346 -59.11 -7.93 16.11
N LEU A 347 -58.06 -7.10 15.94
CA LEU A 347 -56.88 -7.45 15.16
C LEU A 347 -56.16 -8.69 15.72
N GLN A 348 -56.05 -8.82 17.06
CA GLN A 348 -55.45 -10.01 17.68
C GLN A 348 -56.28 -11.28 17.48
N ARG A 349 -57.61 -11.19 17.57
CA ARG A 349 -58.51 -12.33 17.30
C ARG A 349 -58.39 -12.81 15.85
N VAL A 350 -58.29 -11.89 14.89
CA VAL A 350 -58.03 -12.25 13.49
C VAL A 350 -56.65 -12.92 13.34
N LYS A 351 -55.60 -12.40 13.99
CA LYS A 351 -54.25 -13.03 13.96
C LYS A 351 -54.24 -14.45 14.53
N ARG A 352 -55.10 -14.74 15.52
CA ARG A 352 -55.25 -16.06 16.13
C ARG A 352 -56.14 -17.00 15.30
N GLY A 353 -56.77 -16.52 14.23
CA GLY A 353 -57.72 -17.27 13.42
C GLY A 353 -59.12 -17.40 14.03
N GLU A 354 -59.42 -16.66 15.12
CA GLU A 354 -60.73 -16.68 15.79
C GLU A 354 -61.80 -15.90 15.01
N LEU A 355 -61.37 -14.96 14.16
CA LEU A 355 -62.24 -14.17 13.28
C LEU A 355 -61.70 -14.22 11.86
N GLU A 356 -62.58 -14.53 10.90
CA GLU A 356 -62.24 -14.47 9.49
C GLU A 356 -62.20 -13.01 9.01
N ALA A 357 -61.21 -12.67 8.20
CA ALA A 357 -61.11 -11.36 7.60
C ALA A 357 -60.75 -11.43 6.11
N VAL A 358 -61.35 -10.54 5.33
CA VAL A 358 -61.07 -10.38 3.90
C VAL A 358 -60.72 -8.93 3.61
N HIS A 359 -59.89 -8.73 2.58
CA HIS A 359 -59.53 -7.41 2.11
C HIS A 359 -60.27 -7.08 0.83
N VAL A 360 -61.02 -5.98 0.85
CA VAL A 360 -61.69 -5.48 -0.36
C VAL A 360 -60.70 -4.60 -1.14
N CYS A 361 -60.26 -5.11 -2.30
CA CYS A 361 -59.22 -4.46 -3.12
C CYS A 361 -59.78 -3.48 -4.17
N GLN A 362 -61.06 -3.62 -4.55
CA GLN A 362 -61.72 -2.81 -5.58
C GLN A 362 -62.86 -1.94 -5.02
N GLY A 363 -63.26 -0.90 -5.77
CA GLY A 363 -64.35 0.03 -5.39
C GLY A 363 -63.95 1.23 -4.51
N ARG A 364 -64.95 2.04 -4.12
CA ARG A 364 -64.77 3.30 -3.35
C ARG A 364 -64.43 3.10 -1.87
N ARG A 365 -64.69 1.91 -1.30
CA ARG A 365 -64.50 1.60 0.13
C ARG A 365 -63.53 0.44 0.35
N LYS A 366 -62.30 0.63 -0.07
CA LYS A 366 -61.19 -0.33 0.11
C LYS A 366 -60.85 -0.52 1.59
N GLY A 367 -60.46 -1.73 1.97
CA GLY A 367 -59.96 -1.99 3.32
C GLY A 367 -60.45 -3.30 3.93
N LEU A 368 -59.95 -3.58 5.14
CA LEU A 368 -60.20 -4.80 5.89
C LEU A 368 -61.68 -4.92 6.29
N ARG A 369 -62.24 -6.11 6.05
CA ARG A 369 -63.58 -6.51 6.47
C ARG A 369 -63.48 -7.75 7.34
N ILE A 370 -64.24 -7.77 8.42
CA ILE A 370 -64.17 -8.82 9.43
C ILE A 370 -65.55 -9.48 9.49
N ARG A 371 -65.57 -10.80 9.42
CA ARG A 371 -66.78 -11.58 9.62
C ARG A 371 -67.16 -11.48 11.09
N VAL A 372 -68.36 -10.96 11.34
CA VAL A 372 -68.94 -10.97 12.68
C VAL A 372 -70.19 -11.81 12.59
N ILE A 373 -70.12 -13.03 13.12
CA ILE A 373 -71.30 -13.88 13.27
C ILE A 373 -72.06 -13.31 14.47
N GLU A 374 -73.32 -12.93 14.26
CA GLU A 374 -74.22 -12.61 15.35
C GLU A 374 -74.53 -13.92 16.08
N ASP A 375 -73.76 -14.25 17.11
CA ASP A 375 -74.24 -15.16 18.14
C ASP A 375 -75.34 -14.41 18.88
N THR A 376 -76.60 -14.71 18.57
CA THR A 376 -77.73 -14.42 19.44
C THR A 376 -77.90 -15.59 20.42
N PRO A 377 -77.39 -15.51 21.66
CA PRO A 377 -77.99 -16.25 22.75
C PRO A 377 -79.04 -15.34 23.38
N ASP A 378 -80.29 -15.54 22.95
CA ASP A 378 -81.47 -15.05 23.65
C ASP A 378 -81.56 -15.82 24.99
N LEU A 379 -80.91 -15.31 26.03
CA LEU A 379 -80.74 -15.99 27.31
C LEU A 379 -81.25 -15.15 28.49
N PHE A 380 -82.37 -14.44 28.32
CA PHE A 380 -83.18 -13.96 29.44
C PHE A 380 -84.67 -13.94 29.08
N SER A 381 -85.26 -15.13 28.93
CA SER A 381 -86.69 -15.34 29.12
C SER A 381 -86.97 -15.61 30.61
N HIS A 382 -87.86 -14.79 31.17
CA HIS A 382 -88.39 -14.72 32.54
C HIS A 382 -88.64 -16.03 33.29
N THR A 383 -88.36 -16.00 34.61
CA THR A 383 -89.18 -16.52 35.75
C THR A 383 -88.45 -16.08 37.04
N SER A 384 -89.01 -15.50 38.10
CA SER A 384 -90.35 -15.02 38.49
C SER A 384 -90.15 -13.96 39.58
#